data_AF-A0A6B0V684-F1
#
_entry.id   AF-A0A6B0V684-F1
#
_cell.length_a   1.000
_cell.length_b   1.000
_cell.length_c   1.000
_cell.angle_alpha   90.00
_cell.angle_beta   90.00
_cell.angle_gamma   90.00
#
_symmetry.space_group_name_H-M   'P 1'
#
loop_
_entity.id
_entity.type
_entity.pdbx_description
1 polymer ?
#
loop_
_entity_poly.entity_id
_entity_poly.type
_entity_poly.pdbx_seq_one_letter_code
_entity_poly.pdbx_strand_id
1 'polypeptide(L)'
;METVFRCLRLAVAVAVFTESFGYNDVLYDVCNDAPPKPAYCSKPTLKFTFDLFTKQCLPAYDCGQAGTKNIFNTKEICEQTCPIDEFCTMPRPYTSCSAEAAIITTWHLSHFTNTCISATGCAFALADFQTQRECQAACRKHTVCYQPSNEGEPVESVGNAWHFSPEQQRCIRTAYSEGNRNIFRNEKDCMKTCPYGGHLEECKLPKHEGYDCLQQRKSFIRYYYDHKRGECSLFFYKGCMGNANNYLTKRACEATCQVLTRKKLAAPKTLAL
;
A
#
# COMPACT_ATOMS: atom_id res chain seq x y z
N MET A 1 -59.50 -27.43 14.90
CA MET A 1 -58.56 -27.78 13.83
C MET A 1 -57.46 -26.73 13.90
N GLU A 2 -56.57 -26.84 14.89
CA GLU A 2 -55.48 -25.89 15.13
C GLU A 2 -54.17 -26.62 14.86
N THR A 3 -53.47 -26.23 13.80
CA THR A 3 -52.17 -26.76 13.43
C THR A 3 -51.07 -25.85 13.95
N VAL A 4 -50.32 -26.36 14.91
CA VAL A 4 -49.14 -25.75 15.54
C VAL A 4 -48.00 -25.65 14.53
N PHE A 5 -47.55 -24.43 14.22
CA PHE A 5 -46.32 -24.17 13.48
C PHE A 5 -45.09 -24.51 14.33
N ARG A 6 -44.37 -25.59 13.99
CA ARG A 6 -43.00 -25.82 14.46
C ARG A 6 -42.02 -25.13 13.51
N CYS A 7 -41.35 -24.08 13.98
CA CYS A 7 -40.19 -23.50 13.30
C CYS A 7 -39.03 -24.52 13.32
N LEU A 8 -38.70 -25.09 12.16
CA LEU A 8 -37.42 -25.77 11.97
C LEU A 8 -36.33 -24.69 11.89
N ARG A 9 -35.42 -24.67 12.87
CA ARG A 9 -34.18 -23.89 12.77
C ARG A 9 -33.31 -24.50 11.66
N LEU A 10 -33.34 -23.90 10.48
CA LEU A 10 -32.30 -24.11 9.47
C LEU A 10 -31.01 -23.50 10.01
N ALA A 11 -30.15 -24.35 10.56
CA ALA A 11 -28.76 -24.01 10.80
C ALA A 11 -28.11 -23.79 9.42
N VAL A 12 -27.95 -22.53 9.03
CA VAL A 12 -27.10 -22.17 7.90
C VAL A 12 -25.67 -22.48 8.32
N ALA A 13 -25.15 -23.62 7.87
CA ALA A 13 -23.73 -23.87 7.90
C ALA A 13 -23.08 -22.83 6.99
N VAL A 14 -22.42 -21.84 7.58
CA VAL A 14 -21.51 -20.97 6.85
C VAL A 14 -20.35 -21.84 6.44
N ALA A 15 -20.40 -22.35 5.21
CA ALA A 15 -19.24 -22.95 4.56
C ALA A 15 -18.19 -21.85 4.47
N VAL A 16 -17.17 -21.92 5.33
CA VAL A 16 -15.93 -21.17 5.14
C VAL A 16 -15.29 -21.80 3.92
N PHE A 17 -15.52 -21.21 2.75
CA PHE A 17 -14.75 -21.48 1.55
C PHE A 17 -13.31 -21.04 1.85
N THR A 18 -12.51 -21.96 2.40
CA THR A 18 -11.06 -21.91 2.26
C THR A 18 -10.75 -22.38 0.84
N GLU A 19 -11.05 -21.53 -0.14
CA GLU A 19 -10.44 -21.70 -1.45
C GLU A 19 -8.94 -21.57 -1.24
N SER A 20 -8.26 -22.72 -1.33
CA SER A 20 -6.80 -22.82 -1.33
C SER A 20 -6.28 -22.18 -2.61
N PHE A 21 -6.26 -20.85 -2.65
CA PHE A 21 -5.47 -20.11 -3.62
C PHE A 21 -4.00 -20.38 -3.31
N GLY A 22 -3.23 -20.84 -4.29
CA GLY A 22 -1.83 -21.29 -4.15
C GLY A 22 -0.96 -20.36 -3.29
N TYR A 23 -0.95 -20.64 -1.99
CA TYR A 23 -0.46 -19.74 -0.95
C TYR A 23 1.02 -20.01 -0.73
N ASN A 24 1.85 -18.97 -0.80
CA ASN A 24 3.24 -19.07 -0.38
C ASN A 24 3.28 -19.02 1.17
N ASP A 25 2.93 -20.14 1.82
CA ASP A 25 2.90 -20.31 3.28
C ASP A 25 4.21 -19.86 3.97
N VAL A 26 5.33 -19.95 3.26
CA VAL A 26 6.67 -19.63 3.77
C VAL A 26 6.93 -18.11 3.87
N LEU A 27 6.36 -17.31 2.97
CA LEU A 27 6.49 -15.85 2.99
C LEU A 27 5.71 -15.25 4.18
N TYR A 28 4.52 -15.80 4.38
CA TYR A 28 3.60 -15.46 5.46
C TYR A 28 4.22 -15.68 6.85
N ASP A 29 4.98 -16.77 7.03
CA ASP A 29 5.57 -17.15 8.32
C ASP A 29 6.77 -16.28 8.74
N VAL A 30 7.46 -15.61 7.81
CA VAL A 30 8.64 -14.78 8.13
C VAL A 30 8.25 -13.34 8.43
N CYS A 31 7.44 -12.72 7.58
CA CYS A 31 7.14 -11.27 7.66
C CYS A 31 6.05 -10.94 8.68
N ASN A 32 5.24 -11.93 9.07
CA ASN A 32 4.20 -11.79 10.09
C ASN A 32 4.68 -12.23 11.49
N ASP A 33 5.86 -12.86 11.59
CA ASP A 33 6.42 -13.25 12.88
C ASP A 33 6.72 -12.02 13.73
N ALA A 34 6.61 -12.17 15.04
CA ALA A 34 6.81 -11.07 15.97
C ALA A 34 8.24 -10.53 15.83
N PRO A 35 8.46 -9.20 15.90
CA PRO A 35 9.81 -8.65 15.91
C PRO A 35 10.62 -9.21 17.10
N PRO A 36 11.96 -9.16 17.04
CA PRO A 36 12.78 -9.67 18.13
C PRO A 36 12.39 -8.99 19.45
N LYS A 37 12.23 -9.78 20.51
CA LYS A 37 11.91 -9.25 21.84
C LYS A 37 13.03 -8.29 22.26
N PRO A 38 12.71 -7.07 22.73
CA PRO A 38 13.72 -6.16 23.24
C PRO A 38 14.48 -6.83 24.39
N ALA A 39 15.77 -7.08 24.20
CA ALA A 39 16.63 -7.68 25.20
C ALA A 39 17.78 -6.71 25.51
N TYR A 40 18.13 -6.60 26.79
CA TYR A 40 19.31 -5.86 27.22
C TYR A 40 20.52 -6.78 27.11
N CYS A 41 21.43 -6.49 26.19
CA CYS A 41 22.70 -7.19 26.06
C CYS A 41 23.85 -6.22 25.89
N SER A 42 25.05 -6.67 26.23
CA SER A 42 26.26 -5.83 26.24
C SER A 42 26.72 -5.40 24.84
N LYS A 43 26.30 -6.11 23.79
CA LYS A 43 26.70 -5.84 22.40
C LYS A 43 25.55 -6.14 21.41
N PRO A 44 24.55 -5.26 21.30
CA PRO A 44 23.48 -5.41 20.32
C PRO A 44 24.01 -5.20 18.90
N THR A 45 23.52 -6.00 17.96
CA THR A 45 23.82 -5.87 16.53
C THR A 45 22.64 -5.19 15.84
N LEU A 46 22.91 -4.19 14.99
CA LEU A 46 21.88 -3.59 14.13
C LEU A 46 21.41 -4.62 13.10
N LYS A 47 20.10 -4.85 13.10
CA LYS A 47 19.34 -5.70 12.18
C LYS A 47 18.13 -4.92 11.67
N PHE A 48 17.30 -5.56 10.86
CA PHE A 48 16.04 -5.02 10.37
C PHE A 48 14.91 -6.01 10.65
N THR A 49 13.72 -5.49 10.91
CA THR A 49 12.48 -6.27 11.07
C THR A 49 11.38 -5.65 10.23
N PHE A 50 10.47 -6.46 9.71
CA PHE A 50 9.33 -6.00 8.94
C PHE A 50 8.16 -5.68 9.87
N ASP A 51 7.73 -4.42 9.87
CA ASP A 51 6.55 -3.98 10.58
C ASP A 51 5.30 -4.11 9.68
N LEU A 52 4.37 -4.96 10.10
CA LEU A 52 3.17 -5.28 9.32
C LEU A 52 2.22 -4.08 9.15
N PHE A 53 2.15 -3.18 10.14
CA PHE A 53 1.21 -2.06 10.14
C PHE A 53 1.62 -0.95 9.18
N THR A 54 2.91 -0.62 9.17
CA THR A 54 3.51 0.39 8.29
C THR A 54 3.99 -0.19 6.97
N LYS A 55 4.08 -1.53 6.87
CA LYS A 55 4.66 -2.28 5.75
C LYS A 55 6.08 -1.80 5.46
N GLN A 56 6.92 -1.70 6.49
CA GLN A 56 8.29 -1.20 6.37
C GLN A 56 9.30 -2.08 7.08
N CYS A 57 10.48 -2.16 6.49
CA CYS A 57 11.66 -2.69 7.15
C CYS A 57 12.27 -1.62 8.06
N LEU A 58 12.09 -1.78 9.36
CA LEU A 58 12.55 -0.87 10.40
C LEU A 58 13.81 -1.41 11.08
N PRO A 59 14.73 -0.54 11.54
CA PRO A 59 15.90 -0.98 12.28
C PRO A 59 15.51 -1.62 13.61
N ALA A 60 16.16 -2.72 13.95
CA ALA A 60 16.01 -3.46 15.20
C ALA A 60 17.39 -3.82 15.77
N TYR A 61 17.46 -4.08 17.07
CA TYR A 61 18.70 -4.49 17.74
C TYR A 61 18.58 -5.93 18.23
N ASP A 62 19.46 -6.79 17.75
CA ASP A 62 19.50 -8.21 18.10
C ASP A 62 20.66 -8.53 19.05
N CYS A 63 20.39 -9.43 19.97
CA CYS A 63 21.35 -9.93 20.96
C CYS A 63 21.81 -11.38 20.66
N GLY A 64 21.49 -11.93 19.48
CA GLY A 64 21.88 -13.29 19.08
C GLY A 64 20.97 -14.39 19.63
N GLN A 65 19.79 -14.04 20.13
CA GLN A 65 18.76 -14.95 20.63
C GLN A 65 17.44 -14.75 19.90
N ALA A 66 17.48 -14.31 18.64
CA ALA A 66 16.28 -14.07 17.86
C ALA A 66 15.53 -15.39 17.63
N GLY A 67 14.58 -15.69 18.51
CA GLY A 67 13.58 -16.75 18.34
C GLY A 67 12.48 -16.36 17.35
N THR A 68 12.80 -15.45 16.41
CA THR A 68 11.91 -14.92 15.39
C THR A 68 12.57 -15.04 14.03
N LYS A 69 11.78 -15.35 13.02
CA LYS A 69 12.20 -15.31 11.61
C LYS A 69 12.15 -13.90 11.04
N ASN A 70 11.41 -12.97 11.66
CA ASN A 70 11.27 -11.58 11.25
C ASN A 70 12.49 -10.71 11.63
N ILE A 71 13.68 -11.17 11.25
CA ILE A 71 14.94 -10.49 11.54
C ILE A 71 15.93 -10.66 10.39
N PHE A 72 16.46 -9.54 9.91
CA PHE A 72 17.25 -9.48 8.68
C PHE A 72 18.56 -8.70 8.88
N ASN A 73 19.59 -9.10 8.16
CA ASN A 73 20.91 -8.47 8.27
C ASN A 73 20.97 -7.08 7.63
N THR A 74 20.24 -6.86 6.55
CA THR A 74 20.18 -5.58 5.85
C THR A 74 18.73 -5.21 5.54
N LYS A 75 18.51 -3.92 5.29
CA LYS A 75 17.20 -3.42 4.89
C LYS A 75 16.75 -4.02 3.57
N GLU A 76 17.68 -4.18 2.62
CA GLU A 76 17.40 -4.70 1.28
C GLU A 76 16.94 -6.15 1.33
N ILE A 77 17.57 -6.99 2.17
CA ILE A 77 17.14 -8.38 2.36
C ILE A 77 15.73 -8.40 2.95
N CYS A 78 15.45 -7.59 3.96
CA CYS A 78 14.10 -7.48 4.52
C CYS A 78 13.06 -7.07 3.45
N GLU A 79 13.37 -6.07 2.62
CA GLU A 79 12.44 -5.58 1.58
C GLU A 79 12.24 -6.59 0.45
N GLN A 80 13.27 -7.39 0.12
CA GLN A 80 13.18 -8.48 -0.86
C GLN A 80 12.45 -9.70 -0.32
N THR A 81 12.64 -10.02 0.96
CA THR A 81 11.96 -11.14 1.62
C THR A 81 10.53 -10.78 1.97
N CYS A 82 10.22 -9.51 2.25
CA CYS A 82 8.87 -9.03 2.57
C CYS A 82 8.36 -8.03 1.51
N PRO A 83 8.21 -8.46 0.24
CA PRO A 83 7.72 -7.61 -0.83
C PRO A 83 6.28 -7.17 -0.54
N ILE A 84 6.09 -5.86 -0.49
CA ILE A 84 4.84 -5.28 0.00
C ILE A 84 3.69 -5.49 -1.00
N ASP A 85 3.98 -5.69 -2.29
CA ASP A 85 2.97 -5.99 -3.32
C ASP A 85 2.32 -7.37 -3.15
N GLU A 86 2.98 -8.34 -2.49
CA GLU A 86 2.38 -9.63 -2.19
C GLU A 86 1.19 -9.53 -1.21
N PHE A 87 1.12 -8.47 -0.38
CA PHE A 87 -0.02 -8.26 0.51
C PHE A 87 -1.28 -7.78 -0.25
N CYS A 88 -1.13 -7.31 -1.49
CA CYS A 88 -2.24 -6.77 -2.28
C CYS A 88 -3.19 -7.85 -2.80
N THR A 89 -2.74 -9.09 -2.90
CA THR A 89 -3.51 -10.23 -3.38
C THR A 89 -4.01 -11.11 -2.23
N MET A 90 -3.66 -10.77 -0.98
CA MET A 90 -4.09 -11.53 0.20
C MET A 90 -5.59 -11.32 0.48
N PRO A 91 -6.30 -12.37 0.93
CA PRO A 91 -7.70 -12.24 1.32
C PRO A 91 -7.81 -11.39 2.59
N ARG A 92 -8.85 -10.57 2.66
CA ARG A 92 -9.21 -9.82 3.86
C ARG A 92 -10.20 -10.65 4.68
N PRO A 93 -9.82 -11.24 5.83
CA PRO A 93 -10.73 -12.05 6.63
C PRO A 93 -11.87 -11.18 7.18
N TYR A 94 -13.07 -11.78 7.27
CA TYR A 94 -14.19 -11.16 7.97
C TYR A 94 -13.90 -11.13 9.46
N THR A 95 -13.84 -9.93 10.04
CA THR A 95 -13.60 -9.75 11.48
C THR A 95 -14.90 -9.42 12.19
N SER A 96 -15.33 -10.27 13.12
CA SER A 96 -16.42 -9.97 14.06
C SER A 96 -15.88 -9.13 15.21
N CYS A 97 -16.48 -7.97 15.45
CA CYS A 97 -16.03 -7.04 16.48
C CYS A 97 -16.76 -7.28 17.80
N SER A 98 -16.02 -7.24 18.91
CA SER A 98 -16.63 -7.11 20.24
C SER A 98 -17.28 -5.74 20.39
N ALA A 99 -18.23 -5.61 21.32
CA ALA A 99 -19.02 -4.39 21.48
C ALA A 99 -18.17 -3.15 21.83
N GLU A 100 -17.03 -3.34 22.49
CA GLU A 100 -16.12 -2.28 22.92
C GLU A 100 -14.90 -2.11 22.00
N ALA A 101 -14.84 -2.85 20.90
CA ALA A 101 -13.69 -2.78 20.01
C ALA A 101 -13.61 -1.40 19.33
N ALA A 102 -12.41 -0.81 19.32
CA ALA A 102 -12.14 0.40 18.57
C ALA A 102 -12.31 0.12 17.07
N ILE A 103 -13.16 0.92 16.43
CA ILE A 103 -13.38 0.83 14.99
C ILE A 103 -12.33 1.64 14.24
N ILE A 104 -11.62 0.99 13.34
CA ILE A 104 -10.59 1.56 12.47
C ILE A 104 -11.05 1.50 11.02
N THR A 105 -10.64 2.49 10.22
CA THR A 105 -10.79 2.49 8.76
C THR A 105 -9.44 2.21 8.14
N THR A 106 -9.35 1.15 7.35
CA THR A 106 -8.14 0.75 6.62
C THR A 106 -8.43 0.66 5.14
N TRP A 107 -7.39 0.54 4.33
CA TRP A 107 -7.48 0.49 2.87
C TRP A 107 -6.88 -0.81 2.35
N HIS A 108 -7.50 -1.43 1.36
CA HIS A 108 -6.97 -2.64 0.72
C HIS A 108 -7.32 -2.63 -0.76
N LEU A 109 -6.58 -3.42 -1.55
CA LEU A 109 -6.89 -3.59 -2.96
C LEU A 109 -8.12 -4.50 -3.10
N SER A 110 -9.17 -4.00 -3.74
CA SER A 110 -10.28 -4.87 -4.15
C SER A 110 -9.88 -5.65 -5.39
N HIS A 111 -9.90 -6.99 -5.29
CA HIS A 111 -9.68 -7.86 -6.45
C HIS A 111 -10.80 -7.70 -7.51
N PHE A 112 -12.01 -7.31 -7.09
CA PHE A 112 -13.13 -7.09 -8.01
C PHE A 112 -12.95 -5.81 -8.82
N THR A 113 -12.58 -4.70 -8.19
CA THR A 113 -12.49 -3.39 -8.85
C THR A 113 -11.08 -3.03 -9.30
N ASN A 114 -10.04 -3.74 -8.86
CA ASN A 114 -8.63 -3.38 -9.01
C ASN A 114 -8.34 -1.96 -8.54
N THR A 115 -9.06 -1.52 -7.50
CA THR A 115 -8.91 -0.20 -6.89
C THR A 115 -8.77 -0.36 -5.38
N CYS A 116 -8.05 0.58 -4.77
CA CYS A 116 -7.94 0.65 -3.32
C CYS A 116 -9.23 1.20 -2.72
N ILE A 117 -9.91 0.38 -1.95
CA ILE A 117 -11.16 0.72 -1.27
C ILE A 117 -10.93 0.75 0.25
N SER A 118 -11.64 1.65 0.92
CA SER A 118 -11.64 1.69 2.38
C SER A 118 -12.58 0.62 2.92
N ALA A 119 -12.23 0.03 4.04
CA ALA A 119 -13.18 -0.76 4.80
C ALA A 119 -12.95 -0.63 6.31
N THR A 120 -14.06 -0.71 7.03
CA THR A 120 -14.13 -0.40 8.44
C THR A 120 -14.23 -1.70 9.24
N GLY A 121 -13.43 -1.83 10.29
CA GLY A 121 -13.37 -3.03 11.13
C GLY A 121 -12.67 -2.75 12.46
N CYS A 122 -12.44 -3.79 13.26
CA CYS A 122 -11.79 -3.69 14.57
C CYS A 122 -10.37 -4.27 14.60
N ALA A 123 -9.92 -4.88 13.49
CA ALA A 123 -8.59 -5.43 13.37
C ALA A 123 -7.95 -5.02 12.04
N PHE A 124 -6.63 -4.87 12.06
CA PHE A 124 -5.84 -4.57 10.88
C PHE A 124 -5.49 -5.88 10.18
N ALA A 125 -6.02 -6.10 8.98
CA ALA A 125 -5.73 -7.32 8.23
C ALA A 125 -4.35 -7.26 7.55
N LEU A 126 -3.84 -8.42 7.13
CA LEU A 126 -2.56 -8.50 6.41
C LEU A 126 -2.60 -7.71 5.10
N ALA A 127 -3.73 -7.72 4.39
CA ALA A 127 -3.95 -6.97 3.16
C ALA A 127 -4.22 -5.47 3.38
N ASP A 128 -4.31 -5.03 4.63
CA ASP A 128 -4.67 -3.65 4.95
C ASP A 128 -3.44 -2.72 4.90
N PHE A 129 -3.74 -1.48 4.54
CA PHE A 129 -2.86 -0.32 4.51
C PHE A 129 -3.52 0.80 5.33
N GLN A 130 -2.71 1.67 5.93
CA GLN A 130 -3.21 2.72 6.81
C GLN A 130 -3.90 3.83 6.01
N THR A 131 -3.46 4.07 4.77
CA THR A 131 -4.01 5.11 3.90
C THR A 131 -4.30 4.62 2.48
N GLN A 132 -5.22 5.29 1.79
CA GLN A 132 -5.52 5.03 0.38
C GLN A 132 -4.26 5.08 -0.48
N ARG A 133 -3.40 6.08 -0.25
CA ARG A 133 -2.18 6.29 -1.02
C ARG A 133 -1.15 5.21 -0.80
N GLU A 134 -1.07 4.64 0.40
CA GLU A 134 -0.20 3.49 0.67
C GLU A 134 -0.67 2.26 -0.08
N CYS A 135 -1.96 1.94 -0.01
CA CYS A 135 -2.53 0.84 -0.79
C CYS A 135 -2.24 1.05 -2.28
N GLN A 136 -2.48 2.25 -2.79
CA GLN A 136 -2.21 2.60 -4.18
C GLN A 136 -0.71 2.37 -4.49
N ALA A 137 0.19 3.01 -3.75
CA ALA A 137 1.64 2.91 -3.98
C ALA A 137 2.18 1.48 -3.89
N ALA A 138 1.72 0.70 -2.91
CA ALA A 138 2.08 -0.70 -2.73
C ALA A 138 1.54 -1.57 -3.87
N CYS A 139 0.26 -1.44 -4.16
CA CYS A 139 -0.47 -2.29 -5.09
C CYS A 139 -0.47 -1.78 -6.53
N ARG A 140 0.39 -0.80 -6.85
CA ARG A 140 0.41 -0.11 -8.15
C ARG A 140 0.34 -1.07 -9.34
N LYS A 141 1.08 -2.17 -9.32
CA LYS A 141 1.12 -3.16 -10.42
C LYS A 141 -0.22 -3.88 -10.63
N HIS A 142 -1.06 -3.92 -9.61
CA HIS A 142 -2.35 -4.60 -9.59
C HIS A 142 -3.53 -3.64 -9.74
N THR A 143 -3.28 -2.32 -9.74
CA THR A 143 -4.35 -1.34 -9.94
C THR A 143 -4.72 -1.22 -11.41
N VAL A 144 -5.91 -0.68 -11.67
CA VAL A 144 -6.39 -0.37 -13.03
C VAL A 144 -5.39 0.43 -13.87
N CYS A 145 -4.54 1.24 -13.23
CA CYS A 145 -3.56 2.12 -13.88
C CYS A 145 -2.45 1.37 -14.64
N TYR A 146 -2.14 0.14 -14.25
CA TYR A 146 -1.06 -0.66 -14.86
C TYR A 146 -1.60 -1.87 -15.63
N GLN A 147 -2.91 -1.91 -15.90
CA GLN A 147 -3.45 -2.85 -16.87
C GLN A 147 -2.82 -2.56 -18.23
N PRO A 148 -2.33 -3.58 -18.96
CA PRO A 148 -1.73 -3.38 -20.27
C PRO A 148 -2.71 -2.63 -21.17
N SER A 149 -2.24 -1.52 -21.72
CA SER A 149 -2.91 -0.85 -22.82
C SER A 149 -2.67 -1.70 -24.06
N ASN A 150 -3.68 -2.06 -24.84
CA ASN A 150 -3.45 -2.66 -26.16
C ASN A 150 -3.13 -1.54 -27.16
N GLU A 151 -2.07 -0.75 -26.89
CA GLU A 151 -1.49 0.18 -27.86
C GLU A 151 -1.14 -0.61 -29.15
N GLY A 152 -2.07 -0.66 -30.10
CA GLY A 152 -1.90 -1.50 -31.29
C GLY A 152 -3.17 -1.91 -32.03
N GLU A 153 -4.35 -1.99 -31.41
CA GLU A 153 -5.57 -2.39 -32.12
C GLU A 153 -6.58 -1.23 -32.28
N PRO A 154 -6.86 -0.79 -33.52
CA PRO A 154 -7.77 0.32 -33.76
C PRO A 154 -9.22 -0.15 -33.61
N VAL A 155 -9.90 0.31 -32.56
CA VAL A 155 -11.37 0.21 -32.48
C VAL A 155 -11.93 1.61 -32.18
N GLU A 156 -12.67 2.09 -33.18
CA GLU A 156 -13.58 3.24 -33.28
C GLU A 156 -13.28 4.50 -32.43
N SER A 157 -13.16 5.62 -33.15
CA SER A 157 -12.85 6.95 -32.64
C SER A 157 -13.91 7.49 -31.68
N VAL A 158 -13.73 7.24 -30.38
CA VAL A 158 -14.40 8.01 -29.32
C VAL A 158 -13.38 9.00 -28.77
N GLY A 159 -13.33 10.19 -29.38
CA GLY A 159 -12.37 11.22 -28.99
C GLY A 159 -12.48 11.64 -27.52
N ASN A 160 -11.34 12.06 -26.96
CA ASN A 160 -11.15 12.68 -25.63
C ASN A 160 -11.16 11.78 -24.39
N ALA A 161 -10.53 10.60 -24.44
CA ALA A 161 -10.27 9.77 -23.26
C ALA A 161 -8.86 9.99 -22.68
N TRP A 162 -8.64 9.58 -21.44
CA TRP A 162 -7.37 9.62 -20.72
C TRP A 162 -7.03 8.24 -20.17
N HIS A 163 -5.74 7.90 -20.12
CA HIS A 163 -5.27 6.66 -19.50
C HIS A 163 -3.94 6.92 -18.79
N PHE A 164 -3.61 6.09 -17.80
CA PHE A 164 -2.29 6.14 -17.19
C PHE A 164 -1.29 5.35 -18.04
N SER A 165 -0.24 6.02 -18.52
CA SER A 165 0.87 5.37 -19.23
C SER A 165 1.93 4.93 -18.22
N PRO A 166 2.19 3.61 -18.07
CA PRO A 166 3.27 3.13 -17.23
C PRO A 166 4.65 3.53 -17.74
N GLU A 167 4.82 3.67 -19.07
CA GLU A 167 6.07 4.09 -19.68
C GLU A 167 6.41 5.54 -19.32
N GLN A 168 5.42 6.43 -19.45
CA GLN A 168 5.60 7.86 -19.20
C GLN A 168 5.32 8.24 -17.74
N GLN A 169 4.84 7.29 -16.93
CA GLN A 169 4.43 7.47 -15.54
C GLN A 169 3.46 8.66 -15.36
N ARG A 170 2.49 8.81 -16.26
CA ARG A 170 1.54 9.94 -16.22
C ARG A 170 0.25 9.64 -16.95
N CYS A 171 -0.81 10.37 -16.61
CA CYS A 171 -2.04 10.37 -17.38
C CYS A 171 -1.82 11.09 -18.72
N ILE A 172 -2.13 10.41 -19.82
CA ILE A 172 -2.03 10.96 -21.17
C ILE A 172 -3.35 10.76 -21.91
N ARG A 173 -3.66 11.71 -22.79
CA ARG A 173 -4.85 11.65 -23.65
C ARG A 173 -4.69 10.52 -24.67
N THR A 174 -5.75 9.75 -24.87
CA THR A 174 -5.85 8.68 -25.86
C THR A 174 -7.06 8.89 -26.78
N ALA A 175 -6.93 8.41 -28.02
CA ALA A 175 -8.01 8.39 -29.02
C ALA A 175 -8.70 7.02 -29.12
N TYR A 176 -8.22 6.04 -28.35
CA TYR A 176 -8.70 4.67 -28.32
C TYR A 176 -9.58 4.45 -27.09
N SER A 177 -10.71 3.79 -27.26
CA SER A 177 -11.56 3.33 -26.16
C SER A 177 -11.53 1.80 -26.11
N GLU A 178 -10.72 1.25 -25.22
CA GLU A 178 -10.81 -0.16 -24.86
C GLU A 178 -11.74 -0.34 -23.67
N GLY A 179 -12.43 -1.49 -23.61
CA GLY A 179 -13.24 -1.90 -22.46
C GLY A 179 -12.45 -2.23 -21.19
N ASN A 180 -11.17 -1.86 -21.12
CA ASN A 180 -10.37 -2.01 -19.91
C ASN A 180 -10.62 -0.85 -18.93
N ARG A 181 -10.22 -1.01 -17.67
CA ARG A 181 -10.53 -0.03 -16.61
C ARG A 181 -9.47 1.07 -16.46
N ASN A 182 -8.46 1.11 -17.33
CA ASN A 182 -7.46 2.18 -17.42
C ASN A 182 -7.91 3.33 -18.34
N ILE A 183 -9.21 3.45 -18.63
CA ILE A 183 -9.75 4.51 -19.47
C ILE A 183 -10.61 5.44 -18.62
N PHE A 184 -10.31 6.74 -18.66
CA PHE A 184 -10.93 7.79 -17.87
C PHE A 184 -11.50 8.89 -18.76
N ARG A 185 -12.64 9.44 -18.34
CA ARG A 185 -13.33 10.53 -19.07
C ARG A 185 -12.56 11.87 -19.10
N ASN A 186 -11.65 12.10 -18.15
CA ASN A 186 -10.85 13.33 -18.07
C ASN A 186 -9.56 13.10 -17.27
N GLU A 187 -8.60 14.03 -17.43
CA GLU A 187 -7.31 14.00 -16.74
C GLU A 187 -7.45 13.96 -15.22
N LYS A 188 -8.37 14.75 -14.66
CA LYS A 188 -8.56 14.85 -13.20
C LYS A 188 -8.96 13.52 -12.58
N ASP A 189 -9.85 12.77 -13.22
CA ASP A 189 -10.30 11.46 -12.74
C ASP A 189 -9.21 10.40 -12.92
N CYS A 190 -8.44 10.48 -14.01
CA CYS A 190 -7.23 9.67 -14.19
C CYS A 190 -6.22 9.96 -13.09
N MET A 191 -5.86 11.22 -12.85
CA MET A 191 -4.87 11.62 -11.84
C MET A 191 -5.35 11.31 -10.41
N LYS A 192 -6.66 11.36 -10.14
CA LYS A 192 -7.23 10.94 -8.86
C LYS A 192 -7.10 9.43 -8.64
N THR A 193 -7.27 8.64 -9.69
CA THR A 193 -7.24 7.17 -9.61
C THR A 193 -5.82 6.62 -9.72
N CYS A 194 -4.97 7.28 -10.50
CA CYS A 194 -3.61 6.93 -10.87
C CYS A 194 -2.62 8.06 -10.52
N PRO A 195 -2.49 8.43 -9.24
CA PRO A 195 -1.73 9.60 -8.78
C PRO A 195 -0.19 9.47 -8.90
N TYR A 196 0.34 8.57 -9.72
CA TYR A 196 1.78 8.29 -9.78
C TYR A 196 2.52 9.22 -10.74
N GLY A 197 3.80 9.45 -10.45
CA GLY A 197 4.74 10.07 -11.37
C GLY A 197 4.89 11.59 -11.28
N GLY A 198 4.71 12.18 -10.10
CA GLY A 198 5.27 13.52 -9.83
C GLY A 198 4.57 14.71 -10.45
N HIS A 199 3.47 14.49 -11.17
CA HIS A 199 2.73 15.57 -11.84
C HIS A 199 1.70 16.26 -10.95
N LEU A 200 1.46 15.76 -9.74
CA LEU A 200 0.51 16.41 -8.84
C LEU A 200 1.09 17.72 -8.29
N GLU A 201 0.27 18.77 -8.31
CA GLU A 201 0.64 20.09 -7.74
C GLU A 201 0.97 19.99 -6.25
N GLU A 202 0.40 19.03 -5.53
CA GLU A 202 0.75 18.78 -4.12
C GLU A 202 2.25 18.49 -3.94
N CYS A 203 2.92 17.84 -4.89
CA CYS A 203 4.34 17.54 -4.82
C CYS A 203 5.22 18.81 -4.85
N LYS A 204 4.68 19.93 -5.32
CA LYS A 204 5.38 21.22 -5.35
C LYS A 204 5.17 22.05 -4.09
N LEU A 205 4.21 21.68 -3.22
CA LEU A 205 3.93 22.41 -1.99
C LEU A 205 5.10 22.27 -1.00
N PRO A 206 5.38 23.27 -0.15
CA PRO A 206 6.38 23.13 0.90
C PRO A 206 5.94 22.14 1.98
N LYS A 207 6.87 21.59 2.77
CA LYS A 207 6.50 20.90 4.01
C LYS A 207 5.68 21.83 4.90
N HIS A 208 4.64 21.30 5.52
CA HIS A 208 3.80 22.06 6.45
C HIS A 208 3.62 21.28 7.75
N GLU A 209 4.25 21.76 8.83
CA GLU A 209 4.22 21.09 10.14
C GLU A 209 2.82 21.00 10.73
N GLY A 210 1.90 21.87 10.32
CA GLY A 210 0.53 21.88 10.83
C GLY A 210 0.46 22.51 12.21
N TYR A 211 -0.59 22.18 12.96
CA TYR A 211 -0.81 22.64 14.33
C TYR A 211 -0.99 21.45 15.28
N ASP A 212 -0.81 21.70 16.58
CA ASP A 212 -1.15 20.74 17.64
C ASP A 212 -2.62 20.92 18.04
N CYS A 213 -3.53 20.29 17.30
CA CYS A 213 -4.96 20.38 17.61
C CYS A 213 -5.38 19.54 18.81
N LEU A 214 -4.58 18.53 19.20
CA LEU A 214 -4.91 17.67 20.33
C LEU A 214 -4.34 18.22 21.64
N GLN A 215 -3.52 19.27 21.60
CA GLN A 215 -2.78 19.84 22.73
C GLN A 215 -1.96 18.79 23.49
N GLN A 216 -1.56 17.73 22.80
CA GLN A 216 -0.81 16.60 23.37
C GLN A 216 0.70 16.81 23.27
N ARG A 217 1.16 17.91 22.63
CA ARG A 217 2.57 18.16 22.29
C ARG A 217 3.22 16.98 21.57
N LYS A 218 2.41 16.24 20.81
CA LYS A 218 2.83 15.03 20.09
C LYS A 218 3.14 15.40 18.65
N SER A 219 4.32 15.02 18.18
CA SER A 219 4.71 15.13 16.77
C SER A 219 4.73 13.76 16.10
N PHE A 220 4.25 13.70 14.88
CA PHE A 220 4.25 12.51 14.03
C PHE A 220 5.33 12.66 12.96
N ILE A 221 6.11 11.61 12.77
CA ILE A 221 7.07 11.55 11.68
C ILE A 221 6.31 11.34 10.38
N ARG A 222 6.56 12.21 9.39
CA ARG A 222 5.95 12.18 8.05
C ARG A 222 7.02 12.41 7.00
N TYR A 223 6.66 12.16 5.74
CA TYR A 223 7.48 12.41 4.57
C TYR A 223 6.85 13.49 3.70
N TYR A 224 7.67 14.38 3.16
CA TYR A 224 7.26 15.32 2.12
C TYR A 224 8.23 15.20 0.93
N TYR A 225 7.75 15.52 -0.25
CA TYR A 225 8.58 15.62 -1.43
C TYR A 225 9.27 16.98 -1.47
N ASP A 226 10.59 16.98 -1.36
CA ASP A 226 11.40 18.16 -1.63
C ASP A 226 11.65 18.24 -3.13
N HIS A 227 10.81 18.98 -3.85
CA HIS A 227 10.93 19.15 -5.30
C HIS A 227 12.25 19.82 -5.74
N LYS A 228 12.95 20.53 -4.84
CA LYS A 228 14.26 21.13 -5.14
C LYS A 228 15.36 20.08 -5.12
N ARG A 229 15.26 19.11 -4.22
CA ARG A 229 16.20 17.98 -4.10
C ARG A 229 15.79 16.77 -4.94
N GLY A 230 14.54 16.69 -5.37
CA GLY A 230 13.99 15.57 -6.12
C GLY A 230 13.80 14.30 -5.29
N GLU A 231 13.66 14.43 -3.96
CA GLU A 231 13.60 13.31 -3.02
C GLU A 231 12.54 13.49 -1.94
N CYS A 232 12.14 12.38 -1.33
CA CYS A 232 11.24 12.37 -0.19
C CYS A 232 12.02 12.41 1.11
N SER A 233 11.83 13.47 1.89
CA SER A 233 12.53 13.72 3.15
C SER A 233 11.56 13.68 4.34
N LEU A 234 12.11 13.36 5.50
CA LEU A 234 11.37 13.35 6.76
C LEU A 234 11.05 14.77 7.25
N PHE A 235 9.91 14.93 7.91
CA PHE A 235 9.57 16.12 8.70
C PHE A 235 8.64 15.78 9.87
N PHE A 236 8.56 16.69 10.85
CA PHE A 236 7.67 16.57 12.00
C PHE A 236 6.33 17.25 11.72
N TYR A 237 5.25 16.49 11.82
CA TYR A 237 3.87 16.97 11.68
C TYR A 237 3.18 16.98 13.04
N LYS A 238 2.53 18.09 13.40
CA LYS A 238 1.93 18.35 14.72
C LYS A 238 0.54 17.72 14.90
N GLY A 239 -0.02 17.12 13.85
CA GLY A 239 -1.21 16.27 13.94
C GLY A 239 -2.44 16.83 13.24
N CYS A 240 -2.53 18.13 12.99
CA CYS A 240 -3.66 18.70 12.24
C CYS A 240 -3.26 19.80 11.25
N MET A 241 -4.20 20.14 10.37
CA MET A 241 -4.01 21.05 9.22
C MET A 241 -2.85 20.55 8.34
N GLY A 242 -2.06 21.46 7.77
CA GLY A 242 -1.06 21.06 6.79
C GLY A 242 -1.54 21.21 5.36
N ASN A 243 -0.80 20.56 4.47
CA ASN A 243 -1.13 20.49 3.06
C ASN A 243 -0.94 19.05 2.57
N ALA A 244 -1.25 18.83 1.28
CA ALA A 244 -1.24 17.51 0.69
C ALA A 244 0.18 16.91 0.45
N ASN A 245 1.25 17.70 0.59
CA ASN A 245 2.63 17.20 0.58
C ASN A 245 3.02 16.60 1.95
N ASN A 246 2.26 15.60 2.37
CA ASN A 246 2.37 14.96 3.67
C ASN A 246 1.98 13.49 3.55
N TYR A 247 3.00 12.64 3.55
CA TYR A 247 2.88 11.21 3.36
C TYR A 247 3.31 10.49 4.63
N LEU A 248 2.62 9.41 4.97
CA LEU A 248 2.95 8.63 6.17
C LEU A 248 4.22 7.80 5.98
N THR A 249 4.52 7.40 4.75
CA THR A 249 5.69 6.59 4.39
C THR A 249 6.51 7.21 3.26
N LYS A 250 7.82 6.90 3.23
CA LYS A 250 8.72 7.35 2.16
C LYS A 250 8.24 6.86 0.81
N ARG A 251 7.82 5.59 0.72
CA ARG A 251 7.34 4.97 -0.52
C ARG A 251 6.07 5.65 -1.04
N ALA A 252 5.11 5.98 -0.17
CA ALA A 252 3.92 6.71 -0.61
C ALA A 252 4.30 8.07 -1.21
N CYS A 253 5.24 8.77 -0.58
CA CYS A 253 5.80 10.00 -1.15
C CYS A 253 6.50 9.76 -2.49
N GLU A 254 7.39 8.77 -2.59
CA GLU A 254 8.17 8.51 -3.81
C GLU A 254 7.26 8.04 -4.96
N ALA A 255 6.31 7.15 -4.70
CA ALA A 255 5.36 6.69 -5.70
C ALA A 255 4.46 7.82 -6.22
N THR A 256 4.07 8.74 -5.33
CA THR A 256 3.22 9.88 -5.70
C THR A 256 4.02 10.94 -6.44
N CYS A 257 5.18 11.33 -5.90
CA CYS A 257 5.87 12.54 -6.29
C CYS A 257 7.18 12.35 -7.05
N GLN A 258 7.82 11.20 -6.95
CA GLN A 258 9.07 10.95 -7.64
C GLN A 258 8.77 10.38 -9.03
N VAL A 259 9.12 11.13 -10.07
CA VAL A 259 9.16 10.59 -11.43
C VAL A 259 10.26 9.53 -11.48
N LEU A 260 9.91 8.28 -11.74
CA LEU A 260 10.90 7.24 -12.03
C LEU A 260 11.50 7.52 -13.40
N THR A 261 12.50 8.40 -13.46
CA THR A 261 13.26 8.60 -14.69
C THR A 261 13.99 7.30 -15.05
N ARG A 262 13.93 6.88 -16.32
CA ARG A 262 14.57 5.66 -16.86
C ARG A 262 16.04 5.49 -16.47
N LYS A 263 16.73 6.55 -16.02
CA LYS A 263 18.12 6.50 -15.55
C LYS A 263 18.37 5.62 -14.32
N LYS A 264 17.35 5.18 -13.56
CA LYS A 264 17.51 4.23 -12.45
C LYS A 264 17.23 2.76 -12.79
N LEU A 265 16.68 2.47 -13.97
CA LEU A 265 16.54 1.10 -14.51
C LEU A 265 17.74 0.77 -15.42
N ALA A 266 18.96 1.05 -14.95
CA ALA A 266 20.16 0.58 -15.64
C ALA A 266 20.44 -0.87 -15.18
N ALA A 267 20.00 -1.81 -16.04
CA ALA A 267 20.41 -3.20 -16.28
C ALA A 267 20.98 -4.06 -15.12
N PRO A 268 20.63 -5.36 -15.06
CA PRO A 268 21.41 -6.32 -14.27
C PRO A 268 22.86 -6.27 -14.73
N LYS A 269 23.79 -6.13 -13.77
CA LYS A 269 25.22 -6.32 -14.04
C LYS A 269 25.42 -7.79 -14.41
N THR A 270 25.43 -8.09 -15.70
CA THR A 270 25.91 -9.39 -16.18
C THR A 270 27.37 -9.48 -15.77
N LEU A 271 27.70 -10.48 -14.96
CA LEU A 271 29.07 -10.89 -14.67
C LEU A 271 29.71 -11.26 -16.01
N ALA A 272 30.75 -10.53 -16.43
CA ALA A 272 31.61 -11.01 -17.50
C ALA A 272 32.45 -12.17 -16.93
N LEU A 273 32.47 -13.29 -17.66
CA LEU A 273 33.35 -14.44 -17.42
C LEU A 273 34.83 -14.04 -17.45
#